data_AF-A0A937DR84-F1
#
_entry.id   AF-A0A937DR84-F1
#
_cell.length_a   1.000
_cell.length_b   1.000
_cell.length_c   1.000
_cell.angle_alpha   90.00
_cell.angle_beta   90.00
_cell.angle_gamma   90.00
#
_symmetry.space_group_name_H-M   'P 1'
#
loop_
_entity.id
_entity.type
_entity.pdbx_description
1 polymer ?
#
loop_
_entity_poly.entity_id
_entity_poly.type
_entity_poly.pdbx_seq_one_letter_code
_entity_poly.pdbx_strand_id
1 'polypeptide(L)' 'MLIDASHPEETRGVVVDGTRLEEFQFETATSKPPKGNIYLAKAIGIEPSTQPP' A
#
# COMPACT_ATOMS: atom_id res chain seq x y z
N MET A 1 3.80 16.71 -8.85
CA MET A 1 3.24 15.76 -7.86
C MET A 1 3.37 16.39 -6.48
N LEU A 2 2.29 16.44 -5.71
CA LEU A 2 2.21 16.97 -4.35
C LEU A 2 1.70 15.87 -3.43
N ILE A 3 2.25 15.77 -2.22
CA ILE A 3 1.82 14.81 -1.20
C ILE A 3 1.51 15.59 0.08
N ASP A 4 0.33 15.35 0.66
CA ASP A 4 -0.04 15.84 1.98
C ASP A 4 -0.17 14.65 2.94
N ALA A 5 0.65 14.67 3.98
CA ALA A 5 0.69 13.68 5.06
C ALA A 5 0.51 14.35 6.45
N SER A 6 -0.07 15.55 6.48
CA SER A 6 -0.32 16.29 7.72
C SER A 6 -1.40 15.64 8.59
N HIS A 7 -2.25 14.82 7.96
CA HIS A 7 -3.36 14.10 8.58
C HIS A 7 -2.93 12.66 8.86
N PRO A 8 -2.83 12.21 10.12
CA PRO A 8 -2.39 10.85 10.45
C PRO A 8 -3.37 9.75 10.00
N GLU A 9 -4.63 10.10 9.77
CA GLU A 9 -5.68 9.20 9.30
C GLU A 9 -5.57 8.85 7.82
N GLU A 10 -4.97 9.74 7.01
CA GLU A 10 -4.88 9.56 5.57
C GLU A 10 -3.73 10.34 4.92
N THR A 11 -3.14 9.75 3.88
CA THR A 11 -2.16 10.42 3.02
C THR A 11 -2.80 10.73 1.68
N ARG A 12 -2.64 11.96 1.18
CA ARG A 12 -3.21 12.42 -0.09
C ARG A 12 -2.09 12.66 -1.10
N GLY A 13 -2.26 12.16 -2.32
CA GLY A 13 -1.35 12.36 -3.45
C GLY A 13 -2.06 13.07 -4.60
N VAL A 14 -1.39 14.06 -5.18
CA VAL A 14 -1.95 14.91 -6.24
C VAL A 14 -0.96 15.03 -7.39
N VAL A 15 -1.40 14.78 -8.62
CA VAL A 15 -0.65 15.10 -9.84
C VAL A 15 -1.27 16.33 -10.48
N VAL A 16 -0.44 17.35 -10.71
CA VAL A 16 -0.86 18.63 -11.28
C VAL A 16 0.00 18.99 -12.49
N ASP A 17 -0.62 19.58 -13.50
CA ASP A 17 0.05 20.27 -14.61
C ASP A 17 -0.22 21.79 -14.48
N GLY A 18 0.78 22.54 -14.02
CA GLY A 18 0.62 23.94 -13.63
C GLY A 18 -0.41 24.11 -12.52
N THR A 19 -1.59 24.65 -12.86
CA THR A 19 -2.74 24.84 -11.95
C THR A 19 -3.87 23.84 -12.18
N ARG A 20 -3.72 22.92 -13.14
CA ARG A 20 -4.73 21.92 -13.48
C ARG A 20 -4.47 20.63 -12.71
N LEU A 21 -5.52 20.09 -12.09
CA LEU A 21 -5.50 18.78 -11.44
C LEU A 21 -5.66 17.69 -12.50
N GLU A 22 -4.69 16.78 -12.57
CA GLU A 22 -4.72 15.63 -13.46
C GLU A 22 -5.18 14.37 -12.72
N GLU A 23 -4.65 14.12 -11.51
CA GLU A 23 -4.98 12.93 -10.73
C GLU A 23 -4.97 13.21 -9.22
N PHE A 24 -5.92 12.62 -8.50
CA PHE A 24 -6.01 12.68 -7.05
C PHE A 24 -6.20 11.27 -6.49
N GLN A 25 -5.38 10.90 -5.52
CA GLN A 25 -5.49 9.65 -4.78
C GLN A 25 -5.36 9.93 -3.28
N PHE A 26 -5.96 9.07 -2.45
CA PHE A 26 -5.74 9.07 -1.02
C PHE A 26 -5.63 7.64 -0.51
N GLU A 27 -4.84 7.46 0.54
CA GLU A 27 -4.65 6.18 1.22
C GLU A 27 -4.96 6.36 2.70
N THR A 28 -5.89 5.56 3.25
CA THR A 28 -6.23 5.60 4.67
C THR A 28 -5.29 4.72 5.48
N ALA A 29 -5.02 5.09 6.73
CA ALA A 29 -4.14 4.33 7.62
C ALA A 29 -4.64 2.89 7.87
N THR A 30 -5.95 2.65 7.77
CA THR A 30 -6.60 1.37 8.06
C THR A 30 -6.79 0.47 6.84
N SER A 31 -6.62 0.97 5.62
CA SER A 31 -6.88 0.20 4.39
C SER A 31 -5.62 0.05 3.53
N LYS A 32 -4.57 -0.56 4.08
CA LYS A 32 -3.39 -0.94 3.30
C LYS A 32 -3.63 -2.26 2.58
N PRO A 33 -3.64 -2.31 1.24
CA PRO A 33 -3.81 -3.56 0.52
C PRO A 33 -2.60 -4.48 0.80
N PRO A 34 -2.81 -5.72 1.30
CA PRO A 34 -1.72 -6.64 1.58
C PRO A 34 -1.15 -7.33 0.33
N LYS A 35 -1.82 -7.20 -0.82
CA LYS A 35 -1.41 -7.84 -2.07
C LYS A 35 -0.17 -7.17 -2.66
N GLY A 36 0.82 -7.96 -3.07
CA GLY A 36 2.06 -7.48 -3.69
C GLY A 36 3.17 -7.15 -2.70
N ASN A 37 2.90 -7.21 -1.39
CA ASN A 37 3.92 -6.96 -0.39
C ASN A 37 4.93 -8.12 -0.35
N ILE A 38 6.21 -7.77 -0.25
CA ILE A 38 7.31 -8.72 -0.11
C ILE A 38 7.77 -8.65 1.34
N TYR A 39 7.80 -9.81 2.00
CA TYR A 39 8.19 -9.92 3.40
C TYR A 39 9.37 -10.88 3.55
N LEU A 40 10.29 -10.54 4.46
CA LEU A 40 11.26 -11.50 4.96
C LEU A 40 10.58 -12.34 6.07
N ALA A 41 10.36 -13.62 5.79
CA ALA A 41 9.76 -14.55 6.75
C ALA A 41 10.78 -15.59 7.21
N LYS A 42 10.69 -15.99 8.49
CA LYS A 42 11.38 -17.16 9.02
C LYS A 42 10.39 -18.32 9.05
N ALA A 43 10.76 -19.47 8.48
CA ALA A 43 9.94 -20.67 8.55
C ALA A 43 9.81 -21.13 10.02
N ILE A 44 8.57 -21.33 10.48
CA ILE A 44 8.25 -21.72 11.87
C ILE A 44 7.98 -23.22 12.03
N GLY A 45 7.78 -23.95 10.94
CA GLY A 45 7.51 -25.38 10.90
C GLY A 45 7.29 -25.84 9.46
N ILE A 46 7.57 -27.11 9.18
CA ILE A 46 7.37 -27.74 7.87
C ILE A 46 6.42 -28.92 8.07
N GLU A 47 5.24 -28.86 7.45
CA GLU A 47 4.27 -29.96 7.35
C GLU A 47 4.55 -30.75 6.06
N PRO A 48 5.03 -32.01 6.13
CA PRO A 48 5.51 -32.73 4.94
C PRO A 48 4.42 -33.14 3.93
N SER A 49 3.15 -33.19 4.36
CA SER A 49 2.04 -33.76 3.59
C SER A 49 1.20 -32.75 2.81
N THR A 50 1.51 -31.46 2.85
CA THR A 50 0.72 -30.42 2.16
C THR A 50 1.31 -30.09 0.79
N GLN A 51 1.20 -31.03 -0.15
CA GLN A 51 1.41 -30.71 -1.56
C GLN A 51 0.03 -30.45 -2.20
N PRO A 52 -0.27 -29.23 -2.67
CA PRO A 52 -1.48 -29.00 -3.44
C PRO A 52 -1.35 -29.72 -4.81
N PRO A 53 -2.45 -30.25 -5.36
CA PRO A 53 -2.47 -30.90 -6.67
C PRO A 53 -2.08 -29.97 -7.81
#